data_AF-A0A350BTN4-F1
#
_entry.id   AF-A0A350BTN4-F1
#
_cell.length_a   1.000
_cell.length_b   1.000
_cell.length_c   1.000
_cell.angle_alpha   90.00
_cell.angle_beta   90.00
_cell.angle_gamma   90.00
#
_symmetry.space_group_name_H-M   'P 1'
#
loop_
_entity.id
_entity.type
_entity.pdbx_description
1 polymer ?
#
loop_
_entity_poly.entity_id
_entity_poly.type
_entity_poly.pdbx_seq_one_letter_code
_entity_poly.pdbx_strand_id
1 'polypeptide(L)'
;MGSQTGQYTPRTHLCELYVNNDYRGVYMLTEKIKRDKNRVDIASLKPEDLSGEELTGGYILQIDRDDQSSNIDGWYSGSSPRKFYAYHDPKAEDLEAVQREYLKTYLTSFEEDMESTDYYWKYKSYVDAPSWIDYFLVTEMGKHIDAYKLSFYMHKKKSTNGGKLHFGPLWDFNLGFGNFNFVCSPEPEGWTYEFQGTCDNSHPFWVKKLTDIPEV
;
A
#
# COMPACT_ATOMS: atom_id res chain seq x y z
N MET A 1 13.96 -5.40 10.01
CA MET A 1 12.62 -5.29 10.65
C MET A 1 11.55 -5.89 9.76
N GLY A 2 11.30 -5.38 8.56
CA GLY A 2 10.29 -5.94 7.65
C GLY A 2 10.39 -7.46 7.42
N SER A 3 11.58 -7.98 7.13
CA SER A 3 11.77 -9.43 6.90
C SER A 3 11.48 -10.33 8.13
N GLN A 4 11.33 -9.75 9.33
CA GLN A 4 11.03 -10.50 10.56
C GLN A 4 9.52 -10.66 10.79
N THR A 5 8.66 -9.98 10.02
CA THR A 5 7.20 -10.12 10.12
C THR A 5 6.68 -11.40 9.44
N GLY A 6 7.53 -12.09 8.67
CA GLY A 6 7.11 -13.22 7.82
C GLY A 6 6.41 -12.80 6.53
N GLN A 7 6.17 -11.49 6.32
CA GLN A 7 5.67 -10.95 5.07
C GLN A 7 6.80 -10.78 4.05
N TYR A 8 6.48 -10.82 2.75
CA TYR A 8 7.44 -10.43 1.72
C TYR A 8 7.88 -8.97 1.92
N THR A 9 9.19 -8.77 1.96
CA THR A 9 9.83 -7.46 1.95
C THR A 9 10.84 -7.45 0.81
N PRO A 10 10.89 -6.37 -0.01
CA PRO A 10 11.89 -6.25 -1.07
C PRO A 10 13.30 -6.47 -0.58
N ARG A 11 14.03 -7.36 -1.26
CA ARG A 11 15.43 -7.62 -0.97
C ARG A 11 16.30 -6.46 -1.40
N THR A 12 17.30 -6.13 -0.59
CA THR A 12 18.25 -5.05 -0.87
C THR A 12 19.68 -5.55 -0.78
N HIS A 13 20.55 -5.05 -1.65
CA HIS A 13 21.99 -5.29 -1.62
C HIS A 13 22.73 -4.01 -1.98
N LEU A 14 23.81 -3.70 -1.26
CA LEU A 14 24.73 -2.63 -1.68
C LEU A 14 25.55 -3.11 -2.88
N CYS A 15 25.71 -2.26 -3.88
CA CYS A 15 26.54 -2.53 -5.06
C CYS A 15 27.35 -1.31 -5.49
N GLU A 16 28.51 -1.55 -6.08
CA GLU A 16 29.27 -0.53 -6.79
C GLU A 16 28.76 -0.42 -8.23
N LEU A 17 28.42 0.80 -8.67
CA LEU A 17 27.92 1.03 -10.02
C LEU A 17 29.04 1.54 -10.93
N TYR A 18 29.17 0.92 -12.10
CA TYR A 18 30.01 1.39 -13.20
C TYR A 18 29.15 1.61 -14.44
N VAL A 19 29.30 2.75 -15.11
CA VAL A 19 28.64 3.05 -16.38
C VAL A 19 29.72 3.37 -17.41
N ASN A 20 29.85 2.55 -18.46
CA ASN A 20 30.92 2.68 -19.45
C ASN A 20 32.34 2.71 -18.81
N ASN A 21 32.59 1.81 -17.87
CA ASN A 21 33.82 1.71 -17.06
C ASN A 21 34.11 2.90 -16.13
N ASP A 22 33.19 3.86 -16.00
CA ASP A 22 33.31 4.99 -15.09
C ASP A 22 32.57 4.69 -13.77
N TYR A 23 33.28 4.78 -12.64
CA TYR A 23 32.73 4.49 -11.31
C TYR A 23 31.75 5.59 -10.88
N ARG A 24 30.54 5.19 -10.49
CA ARG A 24 29.43 6.08 -10.11
C ARG A 24 29.11 6.09 -8.62
N GLY A 25 29.79 5.28 -7.81
CA GLY A 25 29.57 5.21 -6.37
C GLY A 25 28.91 3.91 -5.91
N VAL A 26 28.54 3.90 -4.64
CA VAL A 26 27.79 2.81 -4.00
C VAL A 26 26.30 3.11 -4.08
N TYR A 27 25.52 2.12 -4.52
CA TYR A 27 24.07 2.18 -4.63
C TYR A 27 23.43 1.06 -3.81
N MET A 28 22.15 1.23 -3.48
CA MET A 28 21.32 0.16 -2.96
C MET A 28 20.48 -0.42 -4.09
N LEU A 29 20.82 -1.64 -4.52
CA LEU A 29 20.02 -2.40 -5.45
C LEU A 29 18.82 -2.99 -4.71
N THR A 30 17.63 -2.54 -5.07
CA THR A 30 16.37 -2.94 -4.42
C THR A 30 15.51 -3.76 -5.37
N GLU A 31 14.95 -4.86 -4.87
CA GLU A 31 14.03 -5.69 -5.63
C GLU A 31 12.73 -4.94 -5.95
N LYS A 32 12.35 -4.92 -7.24
CA LYS A 32 11.07 -4.33 -7.66
C LYS A 32 9.87 -5.09 -7.06
N ILE A 33 8.94 -4.37 -6.43
CA ILE A 33 7.64 -4.91 -6.04
C ILE A 33 6.87 -5.31 -7.31
N LYS A 34 6.53 -6.60 -7.41
CA LYS A 34 5.68 -7.18 -8.45
C LYS A 34 5.14 -8.52 -7.97
N ARG A 35 4.15 -9.04 -8.67
CA ARG A 35 3.59 -10.37 -8.46
C ARG A 35 4.60 -11.43 -8.88
N ASP A 36 4.94 -12.33 -7.96
CA ASP A 36 5.75 -13.53 -8.18
C ASP A 36 5.64 -14.44 -6.95
N LYS A 37 5.85 -15.74 -7.12
CA LYS A 37 5.81 -16.72 -6.02
C LYS A 37 6.83 -16.44 -4.90
N ASN A 38 7.92 -15.74 -5.21
CA ASN A 38 8.95 -15.36 -4.23
C ASN A 38 8.88 -13.86 -3.87
N ARG A 39 7.81 -13.17 -4.28
CA ARG A 39 7.55 -11.75 -4.01
C ARG A 39 6.16 -11.59 -3.39
N VAL A 40 5.32 -10.75 -3.99
CA VAL A 40 3.90 -10.68 -3.64
C VAL A 40 3.21 -11.90 -4.24
N ASP A 41 3.04 -12.93 -3.42
CA ASP A 41 2.43 -14.20 -3.83
C ASP A 41 0.90 -14.10 -3.83
N ILE A 42 0.38 -13.59 -4.93
CA ILE A 42 -1.04 -13.54 -5.25
C ILE A 42 -1.32 -14.20 -6.60
N ALA A 43 -2.60 -14.53 -6.82
CA ALA A 43 -3.07 -15.05 -8.09
C ALA A 43 -2.69 -14.11 -9.25
N SER A 44 -2.39 -14.70 -10.41
CA SER A 44 -2.26 -13.91 -11.64
C SER A 44 -3.66 -13.56 -12.12
N LEU A 45 -3.93 -12.28 -12.35
CA LEU A 45 -5.11 -11.80 -13.05
C LEU A 45 -4.81 -11.77 -14.55
N LYS A 46 -5.70 -12.34 -15.37
CA LYS A 46 -5.56 -12.40 -16.82
C LYS A 46 -6.60 -11.51 -17.51
N PRO A 47 -6.39 -11.08 -18.76
CA PRO A 47 -7.38 -10.27 -19.49
C PRO A 47 -8.76 -10.93 -19.59
N GLU A 48 -8.84 -12.26 -19.67
CA GLU A 48 -10.10 -13.00 -19.73
C GLU A 48 -10.84 -13.13 -18.38
N ASP A 49 -10.20 -12.76 -17.27
CA ASP A 49 -10.77 -12.82 -15.92
C ASP A 49 -11.71 -11.62 -15.67
N LEU A 50 -12.86 -11.64 -16.35
CA LEU A 50 -13.80 -10.51 -16.42
C LEU A 50 -15.03 -10.65 -15.53
N SER A 51 -15.19 -11.77 -14.83
CA SER A 51 -16.36 -12.02 -13.98
C SER A 51 -16.11 -13.11 -12.94
N GLY A 52 -17.07 -13.27 -12.02
CA GLY A 52 -17.03 -14.34 -11.02
C GLY A 52 -15.81 -14.24 -10.10
N GLU A 53 -15.35 -15.39 -9.62
CA GLU A 53 -14.23 -15.47 -8.68
C GLU A 53 -12.90 -15.01 -9.28
N GLU A 54 -12.70 -15.21 -10.59
CA GLU A 54 -11.45 -14.89 -11.27
C GLU A 54 -11.16 -13.38 -11.28
N LEU A 55 -12.20 -12.55 -11.36
CA LEU A 55 -12.10 -11.09 -11.29
C LEU A 55 -11.67 -10.56 -9.92
N THR A 56 -11.81 -11.36 -8.85
CA THR A 56 -11.86 -10.82 -7.48
C THR A 56 -10.51 -10.50 -6.83
N GLY A 57 -9.40 -10.81 -7.49
CA GLY A 57 -8.08 -10.61 -6.90
C GLY A 57 -6.93 -10.83 -7.87
N GLY A 58 -5.71 -10.67 -7.35
CA GLY A 58 -4.51 -10.61 -8.19
C GLY A 58 -4.08 -9.18 -8.52
N TYR A 59 -4.54 -8.20 -7.73
CA TYR A 59 -4.19 -6.79 -7.89
C TYR A 59 -3.15 -6.39 -6.84
N ILE A 60 -2.10 -5.70 -7.27
CA ILE A 60 -1.25 -4.87 -6.44
C ILE A 60 -1.56 -3.42 -6.79
N LEU A 61 -1.76 -2.60 -5.77
CA LEU A 61 -2.10 -1.20 -5.88
C LEU A 61 -1.33 -0.41 -4.83
N GLN A 62 -1.35 0.90 -4.94
CA GLN A 62 -0.77 1.78 -3.94
C GLN A 62 -1.56 3.07 -3.80
N ILE A 63 -1.46 3.72 -2.63
CA ILE A 63 -1.75 5.15 -2.55
C ILE A 63 -0.45 5.88 -2.89
N ASP A 64 -0.51 6.70 -3.94
CA ASP A 64 0.63 7.48 -4.43
C ASP A 64 0.14 8.74 -5.18
N ARG A 65 1.05 9.42 -5.87
CA ARG A 65 0.75 10.55 -6.74
C ARG A 65 0.10 10.08 -8.03
N ASP A 66 -0.80 10.91 -8.53
CA ASP A 66 -1.43 10.77 -9.83
C ASP A 66 -0.43 11.04 -10.96
N ASP A 67 -0.25 10.09 -11.87
CA ASP A 67 0.49 10.29 -13.11
C ASP A 67 -0.35 11.08 -14.10
N GLN A 68 -0.14 12.39 -14.14
CA GLN A 68 -0.85 13.31 -15.04
C GLN A 68 -0.63 13.02 -16.54
N SER A 69 0.27 12.12 -16.91
CA SER A 69 0.45 11.67 -18.29
C SER A 69 -0.51 10.54 -18.70
N SER A 70 -1.23 9.93 -17.74
CA SER A 70 -2.17 8.83 -17.96
C SER A 70 -3.53 9.11 -17.33
N ASN A 71 -4.61 8.88 -18.07
CA ASN A 71 -5.98 9.04 -17.55
C ASN A 71 -6.55 7.74 -16.93
N ILE A 72 -5.76 6.66 -16.89
CA ILE A 72 -6.21 5.33 -16.46
C ILE A 72 -5.34 4.75 -15.34
N ASP A 73 -4.26 5.43 -14.94
CA ASP A 73 -3.29 4.94 -13.94
C ASP A 73 -3.92 4.67 -12.57
N GLY A 74 -5.07 5.28 -12.28
CA GLY A 74 -5.75 5.10 -11.01
C GLY A 74 -7.06 5.86 -10.92
N TRP A 75 -7.47 6.13 -9.69
CA TRP A 75 -8.60 7.00 -9.40
C TRP A 75 -8.39 7.70 -8.07
N TYR A 76 -9.03 8.86 -7.94
CA TYR A 76 -9.12 9.51 -6.66
C TYR A 76 -10.27 8.93 -5.81
N SER A 77 -10.02 8.74 -4.53
CA SER A 77 -11.02 8.38 -3.53
C SER A 77 -12.17 9.39 -3.50
N GLY A 78 -13.37 8.92 -3.16
CA GLY A 78 -14.53 9.77 -2.90
C GLY A 78 -14.52 10.38 -1.49
N SER A 79 -13.71 9.81 -0.59
CA SER A 79 -13.58 10.21 0.81
C SER A 79 -12.57 11.36 1.00
N SER A 80 -12.68 12.04 2.14
CA SER A 80 -11.74 13.09 2.57
C SER A 80 -10.80 12.56 3.66
N PRO A 81 -9.49 12.85 3.61
CA PRO A 81 -8.81 13.58 2.55
C PRO A 81 -8.72 12.75 1.27
N ARG A 82 -8.83 13.43 0.12
CA ARG A 82 -8.79 12.78 -1.20
C ARG A 82 -7.43 12.11 -1.42
N LYS A 83 -7.43 10.80 -1.68
CA LYS A 83 -6.26 9.99 -1.99
C LYS A 83 -6.31 9.52 -3.43
N PHE A 84 -5.17 9.30 -4.06
CA PHE A 84 -5.11 8.66 -5.37
C PHE A 84 -4.65 7.23 -5.20
N TYR A 85 -5.49 6.28 -5.63
CA TYR A 85 -5.16 4.87 -5.70
C TYR A 85 -4.67 4.56 -7.10
N ALA A 86 -3.40 4.15 -7.21
CA ALA A 86 -2.75 3.80 -8.48
C ALA A 86 -2.70 2.27 -8.66
N TYR A 87 -2.93 1.81 -9.88
CA TYR A 87 -2.71 0.41 -10.27
C TYR A 87 -1.21 0.15 -10.39
N HIS A 88 -0.71 -0.86 -9.70
CA HIS A 88 0.72 -1.16 -9.73
C HIS A 88 1.06 -2.39 -10.56
N ASP A 89 0.37 -3.51 -10.30
CA ASP A 89 0.58 -4.78 -10.99
C ASP A 89 -0.71 -5.65 -10.94
N PRO A 90 -1.33 -5.98 -12.08
CA PRO A 90 -0.98 -5.54 -13.44
C PRO A 90 -1.04 -4.02 -13.60
N LYS A 91 -0.35 -3.50 -14.62
CA LYS A 91 -0.41 -2.07 -14.95
C LYS A 91 -1.77 -1.69 -15.50
N ALA A 92 -2.12 -0.41 -15.40
CA ALA A 92 -3.43 0.09 -15.82
C ALA A 92 -3.78 -0.23 -17.28
N GLU A 93 -2.77 -0.23 -18.15
CA GLU A 93 -2.85 -0.58 -19.56
C GLU A 93 -3.00 -2.08 -19.83
N ASP A 94 -2.59 -2.93 -18.88
CA ASP A 94 -2.75 -4.39 -18.93
C ASP A 94 -4.10 -4.85 -18.32
N LEU A 95 -4.83 -3.93 -17.69
CA LEU A 95 -6.13 -4.20 -17.09
C LEU A 95 -7.28 -3.85 -18.03
N GLU A 96 -8.24 -4.77 -18.11
CA GLU A 96 -9.51 -4.52 -18.76
C GLU A 96 -10.36 -3.54 -17.95
N ALA A 97 -11.26 -2.81 -18.62
CA ALA A 97 -12.09 -1.78 -17.97
C ALA A 97 -12.90 -2.34 -16.77
N VAL A 98 -13.39 -3.57 -16.89
CA VAL A 98 -14.13 -4.27 -15.82
C VAL A 98 -13.26 -4.56 -14.61
N GLN A 99 -11.97 -4.87 -14.80
CA GLN A 99 -11.02 -5.17 -13.73
C GLN A 99 -10.64 -3.90 -12.95
N ARG A 100 -10.41 -2.79 -13.67
CA ARG A 100 -10.22 -1.46 -13.08
C ARG A 100 -11.43 -1.07 -12.22
N GLU A 101 -12.62 -1.17 -12.79
CA GLU A 101 -13.85 -0.80 -12.08
C GLU A 101 -14.14 -1.71 -10.88
N TYR A 102 -13.82 -3.00 -10.96
CA TYR A 102 -13.93 -3.92 -9.83
C TYR A 102 -13.10 -3.45 -8.63
N LEU A 103 -11.80 -3.18 -8.82
CA LEU A 103 -10.93 -2.78 -7.71
C LEU A 103 -11.33 -1.44 -7.13
N LYS A 104 -11.70 -0.48 -7.99
CA LYS A 104 -12.24 0.81 -7.58
C LYS A 104 -13.52 0.67 -6.74
N THR A 105 -14.46 -0.14 -7.19
CA THR A 105 -15.72 -0.40 -6.47
C THR A 105 -15.44 -1.05 -5.12
N TYR A 106 -14.55 -2.06 -5.08
CA TYR A 106 -14.16 -2.73 -3.83
C TYR A 106 -13.60 -1.75 -2.80
N LEU A 107 -12.66 -0.89 -3.19
CA LEU A 107 -12.09 0.12 -2.27
C LEU A 107 -13.09 1.21 -1.92
N THR A 108 -14.00 1.58 -2.83
CA THR A 108 -15.07 2.54 -2.53
C THR A 108 -15.99 1.99 -1.46
N SER A 109 -16.44 0.73 -1.59
CA SER A 109 -17.26 0.07 -0.57
C SER A 109 -16.52 -0.11 0.76
N PHE A 110 -15.22 -0.41 0.72
CA PHE A 110 -14.38 -0.43 1.92
C PHE A 110 -14.38 0.93 2.63
N GLU A 111 -14.13 2.02 1.91
CA GLU A 111 -14.14 3.36 2.47
C GLU A 111 -15.52 3.74 3.03
N GLU A 112 -16.61 3.49 2.29
CA GLU A 112 -17.98 3.76 2.76
C GLU A 112 -18.32 2.99 4.05
N ASP A 113 -17.93 1.72 4.12
CA ASP A 113 -18.13 0.90 5.32
C ASP A 113 -17.25 1.39 6.49
N MET A 114 -16.04 1.86 6.21
CA MET A 114 -15.16 2.48 7.20
C MET A 114 -15.67 3.85 7.66
N GLU A 115 -16.41 4.60 6.83
CA GLU A 115 -17.04 5.86 7.22
C GLU A 115 -18.22 5.65 8.18
N SER A 116 -18.92 4.52 8.06
CA SER A 116 -20.09 4.20 8.88
C SER A 116 -19.79 4.09 10.38
N THR A 117 -20.83 4.14 11.22
CA THR A 117 -20.74 3.94 12.67
C THR A 117 -20.30 2.52 13.05
N ASP A 118 -20.50 1.59 12.13
CA ASP A 118 -20.38 0.13 12.30
C ASP A 118 -19.04 -0.40 11.78
N TYR A 119 -18.10 0.50 11.50
CA TYR A 119 -16.80 0.19 10.89
C TYR A 119 -16.01 -0.89 11.64
N TYR A 120 -16.15 -0.94 12.96
CA TYR A 120 -15.44 -1.85 13.87
C TYR A 120 -15.75 -3.34 13.68
N TRP A 121 -16.83 -3.71 12.98
CA TRP A 121 -16.98 -5.09 12.49
C TRP A 121 -16.91 -5.19 10.97
N LYS A 122 -17.32 -4.14 10.25
CA LYS A 122 -17.35 -4.17 8.78
C LYS A 122 -15.96 -4.28 8.17
N TYR A 123 -14.92 -3.72 8.81
CA TYR A 123 -13.54 -3.84 8.33
C TYR A 123 -13.12 -5.30 8.10
N LYS A 124 -13.67 -6.25 8.88
CA LYS A 124 -13.32 -7.67 8.82
C LYS A 124 -13.63 -8.31 7.47
N SER A 125 -14.55 -7.74 6.70
CA SER A 125 -14.88 -8.16 5.33
C SER A 125 -13.84 -7.71 4.30
N TYR A 126 -13.02 -6.72 4.63
CA TYR A 126 -12.09 -6.09 3.69
C TYR A 126 -10.64 -6.33 4.04
N VAL A 127 -10.28 -6.22 5.31
CA VAL A 127 -8.89 -6.15 5.75
C VAL A 127 -8.39 -7.48 6.29
N ASP A 128 -7.19 -7.84 5.87
CA ASP A 128 -6.35 -8.82 6.56
C ASP A 128 -5.62 -8.12 7.71
N ALA A 129 -6.20 -8.21 8.91
CA ALA A 129 -5.69 -7.54 10.11
C ALA A 129 -4.23 -7.90 10.45
N PRO A 130 -3.77 -9.16 10.33
CA PRO A 130 -2.36 -9.47 10.57
C PRO A 130 -1.40 -8.67 9.68
N SER A 131 -1.66 -8.58 8.37
CA SER A 131 -0.80 -7.77 7.49
C SER A 131 -0.85 -6.28 7.80
N TRP A 132 -1.98 -5.74 8.26
CA TRP A 132 -2.08 -4.35 8.72
C TRP A 132 -1.21 -4.11 9.95
N ILE A 133 -1.32 -4.98 10.96
CA ILE A 133 -0.56 -4.89 12.21
C ILE A 133 0.95 -4.95 11.91
N ASP A 134 1.37 -5.90 11.07
CA ASP A 134 2.78 -6.02 10.66
C ASP A 134 3.29 -4.75 9.96
N TYR A 135 2.50 -4.22 9.01
CA TYR A 135 2.84 -3.00 8.27
C TYR A 135 2.92 -1.78 9.20
N PHE A 136 1.91 -1.61 10.05
CA PHE A 136 1.79 -0.51 11.00
C PHE A 136 2.98 -0.51 11.97
N LEU A 137 3.25 -1.64 12.63
CA LEU A 137 4.32 -1.72 13.61
C LEU A 137 5.69 -1.40 13.01
N VAL A 138 6.03 -1.95 11.83
CA VAL A 138 7.34 -1.68 11.21
C VAL A 138 7.46 -0.23 10.76
N THR A 139 6.39 0.34 10.22
CA THR A 139 6.32 1.73 9.79
C THR A 139 6.49 2.70 10.97
N GLU A 140 5.74 2.47 12.04
CA GLU A 140 5.76 3.32 13.23
C GLU A 140 7.08 3.22 14.00
N MET A 141 7.62 2.01 14.14
CA MET A 141 8.97 1.81 14.70
C MET A 141 10.05 2.50 13.86
N GLY A 142 9.89 2.46 12.54
CA GLY A 142 10.77 3.16 11.60
C GLY A 142 10.53 4.66 11.57
N LYS A 143 9.48 5.17 12.21
CA LYS A 143 9.06 6.58 12.15
C LYS A 143 9.01 7.08 10.71
N HIS A 144 8.48 6.25 9.82
CA HIS A 144 8.49 6.50 8.38
C HIS A 144 7.44 7.54 8.03
N ILE A 145 7.88 8.78 7.78
CA ILE A 145 6.98 9.93 7.66
C ILE A 145 6.16 9.93 6.36
N ASP A 146 6.50 9.10 5.38
CA ASP A 146 5.79 8.96 4.10
C ASP A 146 4.76 7.84 4.07
N ALA A 147 4.75 7.01 5.12
CA ALA A 147 3.81 5.91 5.17
C ALA A 147 2.35 6.38 5.18
N TYR A 148 1.48 5.47 4.75
CA TYR A 148 0.04 5.68 4.61
C TYR A 148 -0.39 6.65 3.50
N LYS A 149 0.51 7.46 2.94
CA LYS A 149 0.17 8.50 1.95
C LYS A 149 0.89 8.41 0.61
N LEU A 150 2.08 7.85 0.56
CA LEU A 150 2.89 7.75 -0.65
C LEU A 150 3.62 6.40 -0.67
N SER A 151 3.71 5.79 -1.85
CA SER A 151 4.25 4.43 -1.99
C SER A 151 3.64 3.44 -0.99
N PHE A 152 2.37 3.65 -0.64
CA PHE A 152 1.69 2.81 0.34
C PHE A 152 1.06 1.64 -0.39
N TYR A 153 1.84 0.56 -0.53
CA TYR A 153 1.43 -0.64 -1.26
C TYR A 153 0.41 -1.46 -0.49
N MET A 154 -0.54 -2.00 -1.24
CA MET A 154 -1.51 -2.99 -0.81
C MET A 154 -1.68 -4.04 -1.91
N HIS A 155 -2.25 -5.19 -1.56
CA HIS A 155 -2.59 -6.21 -2.55
C HIS A 155 -3.89 -6.93 -2.21
N LYS A 156 -4.70 -7.19 -3.23
CA LYS A 156 -6.03 -7.82 -3.10
C LYS A 156 -5.96 -9.30 -3.51
N LYS A 157 -6.26 -10.20 -2.57
CA LYS A 157 -6.39 -11.64 -2.87
C LYS A 157 -7.77 -11.99 -3.41
N LYS A 158 -7.83 -13.05 -4.23
CA LYS A 158 -9.10 -13.61 -4.74
C LYS A 158 -10.01 -14.02 -3.57
N SER A 159 -11.32 -13.99 -3.77
CA SER A 159 -12.32 -14.42 -2.80
C SER A 159 -12.04 -15.84 -2.27
N THR A 160 -11.63 -16.75 -3.15
CA THR A 160 -11.23 -18.13 -2.83
C THR A 160 -9.97 -18.25 -1.97
N ASN A 161 -9.15 -17.18 -1.94
CA ASN A 161 -7.91 -17.08 -1.16
C ASN A 161 -8.04 -16.05 -0.02
N GLY A 162 -9.22 -15.99 0.61
CA GLY A 162 -9.51 -15.12 1.76
C GLY A 162 -10.10 -13.76 1.39
N GLY A 163 -9.99 -13.32 0.13
CA GLY A 163 -10.74 -12.19 -0.41
C GLY A 163 -10.37 -10.80 0.14
N LYS A 164 -9.37 -10.71 1.01
CA LYS A 164 -9.02 -9.49 1.73
C LYS A 164 -7.92 -8.69 1.06
N LEU A 165 -7.92 -7.40 1.37
CA LEU A 165 -6.84 -6.46 1.17
C LEU A 165 -5.76 -6.70 2.22
N HIS A 166 -4.55 -6.93 1.75
CA HIS A 166 -3.35 -7.05 2.57
C HIS A 166 -2.49 -5.80 2.41
N PHE A 167 -1.76 -5.44 3.46
CA PHE A 167 -0.91 -4.26 3.51
C PHE A 167 0.55 -4.59 3.28
N GLY A 168 1.22 -3.70 2.57
CA GLY A 168 2.56 -3.90 2.07
C GLY A 168 2.60 -4.51 0.66
N PRO A 169 3.82 -4.68 0.12
CA PRO A 169 5.09 -4.72 0.86
C PRO A 169 5.58 -3.35 1.37
N LEU A 170 6.42 -3.37 2.40
CA LEU A 170 7.11 -2.17 2.90
C LEU A 170 8.01 -1.58 1.80
N TRP A 171 8.01 -0.25 1.66
CA TRP A 171 8.75 0.46 0.64
C TRP A 171 9.26 1.83 1.14
N ASP A 172 10.33 2.32 0.52
CA ASP A 172 10.90 3.67 0.65
C ASP A 172 11.22 4.16 2.08
N PHE A 173 11.93 3.36 2.88
CA PHE A 173 12.31 3.73 4.25
C PHE A 173 13.49 4.74 4.35
N ASN A 174 13.80 5.46 3.28
CA ASN A 174 14.82 6.50 3.29
C ASN A 174 14.41 7.71 4.17
N LEU A 175 13.11 7.99 4.29
CA LEU A 175 12.54 9.03 5.16
C LEU A 175 12.00 8.46 6.48
N GLY A 176 12.85 7.68 7.16
CA GLY A 176 12.60 7.13 8.49
C GLY A 176 13.84 7.23 9.38
N PHE A 177 13.74 6.70 10.59
CA PHE A 177 14.84 6.65 11.58
C PHE A 177 15.44 8.03 11.88
N GLY A 178 14.59 9.05 11.98
CA GLY A 178 15.01 10.44 12.24
C GLY A 178 15.53 11.18 11.00
N ASN A 179 15.56 10.55 9.83
CA ASN A 179 15.82 11.25 8.57
C ASN A 179 14.49 11.70 7.95
N PHE A 180 14.23 13.01 7.95
CA PHE A 180 13.01 13.59 7.40
C PHE A 180 13.27 15.02 6.89
N ASN A 181 12.45 15.50 5.97
CA ASN A 181 12.59 16.85 5.39
C ASN A 181 11.26 17.57 5.10
N PHE A 182 10.13 17.02 5.53
CA PHE A 182 8.81 17.67 5.49
C PHE A 182 7.93 17.16 6.63
N VAL A 183 6.75 17.78 6.80
CA VAL A 183 5.81 17.52 7.90
C VAL A 183 6.48 17.82 9.25
N CYS A 184 5.85 17.44 10.36
CA CYS A 184 6.39 17.56 11.70
C CYS A 184 7.53 16.55 11.95
N SER A 185 8.35 16.90 12.94
CA SER A 185 9.40 16.02 13.45
C SER A 185 8.79 14.72 13.98
N PRO A 186 9.20 13.54 13.48
CA PRO A 186 8.87 12.28 14.09
C PRO A 186 9.76 12.05 15.30
N GLU A 187 9.37 12.69 16.41
CA GLU A 187 9.98 12.48 17.71
C GLU A 187 10.01 10.98 18.07
N PRO A 188 10.95 10.52 18.90
CA PRO A 188 11.02 9.12 19.31
C PRO A 188 9.74 8.67 20.04
N GLU A 189 9.08 9.58 20.77
CA GLU A 189 7.79 9.34 21.41
C GLU A 189 6.59 9.53 20.45
N GLY A 190 5.43 8.99 20.83
CA GLY A 190 4.17 9.11 20.07
C GLY A 190 4.14 8.30 18.77
N TRP A 191 3.07 8.46 17.99
CA TRP A 191 2.86 7.71 16.76
C TRP A 191 2.72 8.64 15.55
N THR A 192 3.27 8.25 14.41
CA THR A 192 3.22 9.03 13.17
C THR A 192 1.82 9.03 12.54
N TYR A 193 1.01 7.97 12.71
CA TYR A 193 -0.38 7.99 12.23
C TYR A 193 -1.22 9.11 12.88
N GLU A 194 -0.88 9.55 14.10
CA GLU A 194 -1.53 10.65 14.83
C GLU A 194 -1.22 12.04 14.24
N PHE A 195 -0.30 12.12 13.27
CA PHE A 195 -0.06 13.37 12.55
C PHE A 195 -1.30 13.82 11.79
N GLN A 196 -2.18 12.89 11.41
CA GLN A 196 -3.48 13.17 10.82
C GLN A 196 -4.32 14.05 11.76
N GLY A 197 -4.70 15.24 11.29
CA GLY A 197 -5.46 16.22 12.08
C GLY A 197 -4.60 17.19 12.90
N THR A 198 -3.26 17.09 12.79
CA THR A 198 -2.33 18.00 13.45
C THR A 198 -1.45 18.71 12.41
N CYS A 199 -0.27 18.16 12.13
CA CYS A 199 0.73 18.68 11.20
C CYS A 199 0.65 18.03 9.81
N ASP A 200 -0.09 16.95 9.66
CA ASP A 200 -0.37 16.30 8.38
C ASP A 200 -1.88 16.02 8.26
N ASN A 201 -2.42 16.11 7.06
CA ASN A 201 -3.81 15.74 6.79
C ASN A 201 -3.90 14.86 5.54
N SER A 202 -2.81 14.17 5.20
CA SER A 202 -2.68 13.40 3.98
C SER A 202 -2.80 11.89 4.16
N HIS A 203 -3.04 11.38 5.37
CA HIS A 203 -3.39 9.97 5.55
C HIS A 203 -4.84 9.73 5.13
N PRO A 204 -5.16 8.58 4.49
CA PRO A 204 -6.55 8.15 4.35
C PRO A 204 -7.23 8.13 5.72
N PHE A 205 -8.47 8.62 5.81
CA PHE A 205 -9.18 8.71 7.10
C PHE A 205 -9.29 7.35 7.82
N TRP A 206 -9.37 6.26 7.04
CA TRP A 206 -9.55 4.91 7.55
C TRP A 206 -8.29 4.37 8.26
N VAL A 207 -7.11 4.95 8.05
CA VAL A 207 -5.87 4.54 8.76
C VAL A 207 -6.04 4.73 10.27
N LYS A 208 -6.44 5.94 10.68
CA LYS A 208 -6.72 6.23 12.09
C LYS A 208 -7.85 5.35 12.61
N LYS A 209 -8.93 5.18 11.83
CA LYS A 209 -10.05 4.33 12.24
C LYS A 209 -9.65 2.88 12.44
N LEU A 210 -8.83 2.29 11.56
CA LEU A 210 -8.35 0.90 11.72
C LEU A 210 -7.53 0.75 13.01
N THR A 211 -6.63 1.69 13.31
CA THR A 211 -5.79 1.66 14.52
C THR A 211 -6.59 1.93 15.81
N ASP A 212 -7.73 2.62 15.73
CA ASP A 212 -8.61 2.86 16.89
C ASP A 212 -9.49 1.62 17.24
N ILE A 213 -9.48 0.56 16.42
CA ILE A 213 -10.27 -0.67 16.68
C ILE A 213 -9.56 -1.49 17.75
N PRO A 214 -10.20 -1.81 18.91
CA PRO A 214 -9.53 -2.49 20.01
C PRO A 214 -8.96 -3.88 19.70
N GLU A 215 -9.53 -4.59 18.72
CA GLU A 215 -9.06 -5.92 18.30
C GLU A 215 -7.94 -5.91 17.26
N VAL A 216 -7.52 -4.73 16.81
CA VAL A 216 -6.45 -4.50 15.82
C VAL A 216 -5.25 -3.87 16.53
#